data_AF-A0A420HX90-F1
#
_entry.id   AF-A0A420HX90-F1
#
_cell.length_a   1.000
_cell.length_b   1.000
_cell.length_c   1.000
_cell.angle_alpha   90.00
_cell.angle_beta   90.00
_cell.angle_gamma   90.00
#
_symmetry.space_group_name_H-M   'P 1'
#
loop_
_entity.id
_entity.type
_entity.pdbx_description
1 polymer ?
#
loop_
_entity_poly.entity_id
_entity_poly.type
_entity_poly.pdbx_seq_one_letter_code
_entity_poly.pdbx_strand_id
1 'polypeptide(L)'
;LSPLTVRINELSTTVENVINTTISPSTNVQQTHVGNTQQPTIHNASSTANRKRRKFPSWDGDKTTFNSYIRELEDCIEIDREMMESNRAVWYDINQSLPSKAKQKIAIYYARGESVGWDFRLLIEHLKRTFSNKKEKEDKQDLLTRLKQKENQRFSDFFPLFDEALAGSGGEKWTEDSKLLWLRKSLSESLKDQLFTMDLDPDDYYGSVKRIEGVAYRFEQSRQFKGTKCPFQSLDLPHQNNTETPQPTFDNDGDVIMNRFNSNDRTSSGGKLHHGDQKNKANNFGNPKHKRAIYVNQTELEYRKSNKLCVRCGASAHFVSKCPYLPPKRPETSIKSTDIKIPPMVEEDYKDENFSGEAGKD
;
A
#
# COMPACT_ATOMS: atom_id res chain seq x y z
N LEU A 1 43.51 -43.88 -6.59
CA LEU A 1 43.65 -42.63 -5.79
C LEU A 1 44.40 -41.62 -6.68
N SER A 2 43.99 -41.38 -7.92
CA SER A 2 42.78 -40.71 -8.43
C SER A 2 42.84 -39.18 -8.29
N PRO A 3 42.48 -38.44 -9.35
CA PRO A 3 43.28 -37.35 -9.92
C PRO A 3 42.56 -36.01 -9.73
N LEU A 4 42.37 -35.60 -8.48
CA LEU A 4 41.64 -34.37 -8.12
C LEU A 4 42.53 -33.22 -7.61
N THR A 5 43.82 -33.48 -7.35
CA THR A 5 44.74 -32.47 -6.80
C THR A 5 45.52 -31.69 -7.87
N VAL A 6 45.48 -32.10 -9.14
CA VAL A 6 46.22 -31.42 -10.22
C VAL A 6 45.44 -30.24 -10.83
N ARG A 7 44.11 -30.19 -10.68
CA ARG A 7 43.27 -29.13 -11.27
C ARG A 7 43.13 -27.84 -10.47
N ILE A 8 43.68 -27.76 -9.26
CA ILE A 8 43.60 -26.55 -8.42
C ILE A 8 44.79 -25.59 -8.69
N ASN A 9 45.90 -26.07 -9.24
CA ASN A 9 47.08 -25.24 -9.53
C ASN A 9 47.09 -24.60 -10.93
N GLU A 10 46.16 -24.93 -11.82
CA GLU A 10 46.12 -24.39 -13.20
C GLU A 10 45.18 -23.18 -13.39
N LEU A 11 44.41 -22.78 -12.36
CA LEU A 11 43.53 -21.61 -12.42
C LEU A 11 44.09 -20.36 -11.72
N SER A 12 45.31 -20.43 -11.17
CA SER A 12 45.93 -19.32 -10.45
C SER A 12 46.97 -18.54 -11.28
N THR A 13 47.24 -18.93 -12.53
CA THR A 13 48.30 -18.33 -13.38
C THR A 13 47.77 -17.53 -14.57
N THR A 14 46.45 -17.41 -14.73
CA THR A 14 45.81 -16.73 -15.87
C THR A 14 45.27 -15.32 -15.57
N VAL A 15 45.57 -14.74 -14.40
CA VAL A 15 45.05 -13.41 -13.99
C VAL A 15 46.11 -12.29 -13.97
N GLU A 16 47.41 -12.59 -14.13
CA GLU A 16 48.46 -11.55 -14.01
C GLU A 16 49.11 -11.08 -15.33
N ASN A 17 48.71 -11.57 -16.50
CA ASN A 17 49.41 -11.27 -17.78
C ASN A 17 48.65 -10.36 -18.77
N VAL A 18 47.70 -9.53 -18.33
CA VAL A 18 47.02 -8.53 -19.21
C VAL A 18 47.52 -7.10 -18.97
N ILE A 19 48.45 -6.90 -18.04
CA ILE A 19 49.08 -5.59 -17.79
C ILE A 19 50.49 -5.62 -18.40
N ASN A 20 50.60 -5.22 -19.66
CA ASN A 20 51.69 -4.42 -20.25
C ASN A 20 51.98 -4.75 -21.71
N THR A 21 52.32 -3.70 -22.46
CA THR A 21 52.92 -3.65 -23.83
C THR A 21 51.86 -3.66 -24.94
N THR A 22 51.66 -2.59 -25.71
CA THR A 22 52.52 -2.25 -26.87
C THR A 22 52.15 -0.85 -27.42
N ILE A 23 53.03 0.16 -27.27
CA ILE A 23 53.85 0.90 -28.27
C ILE A 23 53.15 1.96 -29.16
N SER A 24 53.78 3.14 -29.15
CA SER A 24 53.62 4.44 -29.84
C SER A 24 53.57 4.43 -31.38
N PRO A 25 53.38 5.61 -32.04
CA PRO A 25 54.56 6.39 -32.48
C PRO A 25 54.46 7.95 -32.49
N SER A 26 55.61 8.56 -32.19
CA SER A 26 56.33 9.69 -32.84
C SER A 26 55.66 11.04 -33.22
N THR A 27 56.03 12.08 -32.45
CA THR A 27 56.69 13.37 -32.78
C THR A 27 56.70 13.91 -34.24
N ASN A 28 56.21 15.15 -34.52
CA ASN A 28 56.96 16.43 -34.52
C ASN A 28 56.18 17.64 -35.14
N VAL A 29 56.15 18.77 -34.40
CA VAL A 29 56.31 20.21 -34.77
C VAL A 29 55.63 20.78 -36.05
N GLN A 30 54.75 21.80 -35.93
CA GLN A 30 55.06 23.25 -36.00
C GLN A 30 53.81 24.18 -35.95
N GLN A 31 53.93 25.22 -35.11
CA GLN A 31 53.44 26.61 -35.23
C GLN A 31 51.96 27.02 -35.39
N THR A 32 51.57 27.85 -34.40
CA THR A 32 50.74 29.09 -34.44
C THR A 32 49.36 29.00 -35.04
N HIS A 33 48.32 29.41 -34.30
CA HIS A 33 47.45 30.55 -34.63
C HIS A 33 46.61 30.93 -33.39
N VAL A 34 46.53 32.24 -33.17
CA VAL A 34 45.80 32.92 -32.10
C VAL A 34 44.31 32.89 -32.45
N GLY A 35 43.49 32.33 -31.57
CA GLY A 35 42.05 32.17 -31.79
C GLY A 35 41.29 32.25 -30.47
N ASN A 36 40.93 33.46 -30.10
CA ASN A 36 40.17 33.83 -28.93
C ASN A 36 38.73 33.28 -29.05
N THR A 37 38.44 32.15 -28.41
CA THR A 37 37.06 31.63 -28.31
C THR A 37 36.71 31.50 -26.84
N GLN A 38 35.95 32.49 -26.38
CA GLN A 38 35.26 32.50 -25.10
C GLN A 38 34.43 31.23 -24.98
N GLN A 39 34.84 30.32 -24.11
CA GLN A 39 33.95 29.31 -23.56
C GLN A 39 32.92 30.03 -22.67
N PRO A 40 31.61 29.85 -22.89
CA PRO A 40 30.63 30.28 -21.91
C PRO A 40 30.78 29.37 -20.70
N THR A 41 31.44 29.89 -19.67
CA THR A 41 31.35 29.35 -18.31
C THR A 41 29.89 29.42 -17.90
N ILE A 42 29.17 28.29 -17.97
CA ILE A 42 27.87 28.16 -17.33
C ILE A 42 28.15 28.11 -15.82
N HIS A 43 28.34 29.28 -15.24
CA HIS A 43 28.13 29.52 -13.83
C HIS A 43 26.62 29.42 -13.60
N ASN A 44 26.11 28.22 -13.34
CA ASN A 44 24.83 28.04 -12.64
C ASN A 44 25.04 28.39 -11.16
N ALA A 45 25.35 29.65 -10.91
CA ALA A 45 25.22 30.27 -9.61
C ALA A 45 23.90 31.06 -9.59
N SER A 46 23.18 30.91 -8.49
CA SER A 46 22.02 31.73 -8.06
C SER A 46 20.62 31.23 -8.44
N SER A 47 20.14 30.26 -7.65
CA SER A 47 18.72 30.18 -7.25
C SER A 47 18.54 29.61 -5.82
N THR A 48 19.45 29.90 -4.90
CA THR A 48 19.31 29.53 -3.47
C THR A 48 18.90 30.70 -2.58
N ALA A 49 19.01 31.95 -3.05
CA ALA A 49 18.80 33.14 -2.22
C ALA A 49 17.37 33.37 -1.69
N ASN A 50 16.36 32.62 -2.14
CA ASN A 50 14.97 32.75 -1.69
C ASN A 50 14.28 31.42 -1.35
N ARG A 51 15.02 30.30 -1.31
CA ARG A 51 14.41 29.01 -0.97
C ARG A 51 14.23 28.93 0.54
N LYS A 52 12.99 28.74 1.00
CA LYS A 52 12.69 28.43 2.40
C LYS A 52 12.99 26.96 2.64
N ARG A 53 13.63 26.67 3.76
CA ARG A 53 13.91 25.30 4.22
C ARG A 53 12.63 24.46 4.24
N ARG A 54 12.70 23.23 3.72
CA ARG A 54 11.60 22.27 3.79
C ARG A 54 11.40 21.82 5.22
N LYS A 55 10.14 21.63 5.61
CA LYS A 55 9.83 20.96 6.87
C LYS A 55 10.12 19.47 6.73
N PHE A 56 10.74 18.89 7.75
CA PHE A 56 10.95 17.46 7.76
C PHE A 56 9.62 16.70 7.78
N PRO A 57 9.54 15.56 7.08
CA PRO A 57 8.35 14.72 7.08
C PRO A 57 8.06 14.26 8.52
N SER A 58 6.79 14.13 8.90
CA SER A 58 6.44 13.59 10.22
C SER A 58 6.24 12.09 10.11
N TRP A 59 6.84 11.33 11.01
CA TRP A 59 6.61 9.88 11.09
C TRP A 59 5.51 9.53 12.11
N ASP A 60 4.61 8.64 11.72
CA ASP A 60 3.50 8.15 12.55
C ASP A 60 3.92 7.12 13.62
N GLY A 61 5.09 6.49 13.42
CA GLY A 61 5.62 5.46 14.31
C GLY A 61 5.41 4.04 13.80
N ASP A 62 4.83 3.87 12.61
CA ASP A 62 4.61 2.57 12.01
C ASP A 62 5.86 2.07 11.28
N LYS A 63 6.19 0.79 11.47
CA LYS A 63 7.42 0.20 10.91
C LYS A 63 7.40 0.09 9.39
N THR A 64 6.21 0.01 8.79
CA THR A 64 6.03 -0.13 7.33
C THR A 64 6.27 1.19 6.60
N THR A 65 5.97 2.32 7.26
CA THR A 65 6.16 3.68 6.71
C THR A 65 7.55 4.23 7.02
N PHE A 66 8.27 3.59 7.95
CA PHE A 66 9.58 4.05 8.43
C PHE A 66 10.63 4.19 7.32
N ASN A 67 10.75 3.24 6.40
CA ASN A 67 11.75 3.33 5.33
C ASN A 67 11.50 4.49 4.37
N SER A 68 10.23 4.72 4.01
CA SER A 68 9.84 5.86 3.18
C SER A 68 10.16 7.18 3.89
N TYR A 69 9.79 7.28 5.18
CA TYR A 69 10.12 8.44 6.01
C TYR A 69 11.63 8.71 6.07
N ILE A 70 12.46 7.67 6.30
CA ILE A 70 13.91 7.83 6.36
C ILE A 70 14.48 8.28 5.02
N ARG A 71 13.98 7.76 3.90
CA ARG A 71 14.44 8.19 2.57
C ARG A 71 14.08 9.65 2.29
N GLU A 72 12.84 10.05 2.57
CA GLU A 72 12.42 11.44 2.44
C GLU A 72 13.22 12.37 3.36
N LEU A 73 13.56 11.91 4.56
CA LEU A 73 14.39 12.64 5.52
C LEU A 73 15.83 12.81 5.00
N GLU A 74 16.44 11.74 4.48
CA GLU A 74 17.77 11.77 3.86
C GLU A 74 17.79 12.73 2.66
N ASP A 75 16.79 12.66 1.78
CA ASP A 75 16.64 13.56 0.64
C ASP A 75 16.48 15.03 1.07
N CYS A 76 15.68 15.30 2.12
CA CYS A 76 15.53 16.65 2.65
C CYS A 76 16.85 17.21 3.20
N ILE A 77 17.64 16.36 3.87
CA ILE A 77 18.95 16.76 4.42
C ILE A 77 19.95 17.01 3.30
N GLU A 78 19.94 16.20 2.24
CA GLU A 78 20.82 16.38 1.09
C GLU A 78 20.50 17.66 0.31
N ILE A 79 19.23 17.88 -0.02
CA ILE A 79 18.81 19.03 -0.81
C ILE A 79 19.00 20.36 -0.06
N ASP A 80 18.65 20.40 1.23
CA ASP A 80 18.70 21.64 2.02
C ASP A 80 20.03 21.74 2.81
N ARG A 81 21.05 20.94 2.46
CA ARG A 81 22.29 20.84 3.27
C ARG A 81 22.98 22.18 3.48
N GLU A 82 23.08 22.98 2.43
CA GLU A 82 23.71 24.31 2.46
C GLU A 82 22.94 25.30 3.35
N MET A 83 21.65 25.07 3.56
CA MET A 83 20.78 25.91 4.39
C MET A 83 20.74 25.45 5.85
N MET A 84 21.14 24.21 6.13
CA MET A 84 21.20 23.67 7.48
C MET A 84 22.53 24.06 8.14
N GLU A 85 22.54 25.26 8.72
CA GLU A 85 23.70 25.96 9.30
C GLU A 85 24.60 25.11 10.23
N SER A 86 24.07 24.06 10.87
CA SER A 86 24.84 23.19 11.76
C SER A 86 24.31 21.76 11.81
N ASN A 87 25.22 20.77 11.91
CA ASN A 87 24.87 19.37 12.17
C ASN A 87 24.01 19.20 13.44
N ARG A 88 24.23 20.05 14.45
CA ARG A 88 23.42 20.06 15.68
C ARG A 88 21.98 20.48 15.43
N ALA A 89 21.74 21.42 14.51
CA ALA A 89 20.39 21.82 14.11
C ALA A 89 19.68 20.67 13.39
N VAL A 90 20.36 20.01 12.44
CA VAL A 90 19.84 18.81 11.76
C VAL A 90 19.48 17.72 12.77
N TRP A 91 20.36 17.45 13.72
CA TRP A 91 20.14 16.46 14.78
C TRP A 91 18.89 16.77 15.62
N TYR A 92 18.69 18.04 15.99
CA TYR A 92 17.49 18.49 16.70
C TYR A 92 16.22 18.32 15.85
N ASP A 93 16.27 18.71 14.57
CA ASP A 93 15.11 18.65 13.68
C ASP A 93 14.69 17.22 13.35
N ILE A 94 15.66 16.30 13.20
CA ILE A 94 15.38 14.86 13.11
C ILE A 94 14.59 14.43 14.36
N ASN A 95 15.04 14.77 15.55
CA ASN A 95 14.32 14.41 16.78
C ASN A 95 12.94 15.07 16.87
N GLN A 96 12.71 16.24 16.27
CA GLN A 96 11.39 16.86 16.22
C GLN A 96 10.41 16.15 15.30
N SER A 97 10.91 15.58 14.19
CA SER A 97 10.12 14.85 13.20
C SER A 97 9.61 13.47 13.66
N LEU A 98 10.11 12.97 14.80
CA LEU A 98 9.74 11.69 15.36
C LEU A 98 8.50 11.78 16.28
N PRO A 99 7.69 10.71 16.38
CA PRO A 99 6.59 10.65 17.35
C PRO A 99 7.12 10.47 18.77
N SER A 100 6.34 10.89 19.78
CA SER A 100 6.76 10.88 21.20
C SER A 100 7.29 9.51 21.68
N LYS A 101 6.63 8.41 21.29
CA LYS A 101 7.07 7.04 21.61
C LYS A 101 8.43 6.69 21.02
N ALA A 102 8.74 7.19 19.82
CA ALA A 102 10.04 6.97 19.19
C ALA A 102 11.13 7.81 19.87
N LYS A 103 10.82 9.09 20.19
CA LYS A 103 11.73 9.97 20.95
C LYS A 103 12.16 9.34 22.28
N GLN A 104 11.21 8.75 23.02
CA GLN A 104 11.51 8.05 24.28
C GLN A 104 12.50 6.91 24.11
N LYS A 105 12.37 6.12 23.04
CA LYS A 105 13.26 4.97 22.77
C LYS A 105 14.68 5.38 22.42
N ILE A 106 14.85 6.52 21.72
CA ILE A 106 16.17 7.01 21.34
C ILE A 106 16.76 8.03 22.32
N ALA A 107 16.03 8.41 23.38
CA ALA A 107 16.40 9.52 24.28
C ALA A 107 17.82 9.39 24.85
N ILE A 108 18.22 8.17 25.24
CA ILE A 108 19.56 7.89 25.77
C ILE A 108 20.63 8.13 24.70
N TYR A 109 20.38 7.68 23.47
CA TYR A 109 21.32 7.87 22.35
C TYR A 109 21.36 9.34 21.92
N TYR A 110 20.21 10.00 21.87
CA TYR A 110 20.08 11.43 21.56
C TYR A 110 20.87 12.30 22.55
N ALA A 111 20.81 11.98 23.85
CA ALA A 111 21.58 12.69 24.88
C ALA A 111 23.10 12.54 24.72
N ARG A 112 23.57 11.49 24.04
CA ARG A 112 24.99 11.27 23.72
C ARG A 112 25.46 12.03 22.47
N GLY A 113 24.61 12.85 21.85
CA GLY A 113 24.92 13.58 20.61
C GLY A 113 26.18 14.43 20.70
N GLU A 114 26.50 14.98 21.88
CA GLU A 114 27.72 15.76 22.12
C GLU A 114 28.99 14.93 21.95
N SER A 115 29.01 13.70 22.45
CA SER A 115 30.16 12.78 22.33
C SER A 115 30.41 12.33 20.89
N VAL A 116 29.38 12.40 20.04
CA VAL A 116 29.40 11.97 18.63
C VAL A 116 29.57 13.16 17.68
N GLY A 117 29.77 14.38 18.22
CA GLY A 117 29.91 15.59 17.42
C GLY A 117 28.65 15.97 16.64
N TRP A 118 27.48 15.50 17.08
CA TRP A 118 26.18 15.73 16.45
C TRP A 118 26.08 15.23 15.00
N ASP A 119 26.82 14.17 14.63
CA ASP A 119 26.75 13.61 13.27
C ASP A 119 25.41 12.90 12.99
N PHE A 120 24.52 13.60 12.28
CA PHE A 120 23.19 13.11 11.93
C PHE A 120 23.19 11.75 11.22
N ARG A 121 24.27 11.37 10.51
CA ARG A 121 24.36 10.06 9.85
C ARG A 121 24.32 8.92 10.86
N LEU A 122 25.01 9.09 11.99
CA LEU A 122 25.03 8.11 13.07
C LEU A 122 23.69 8.03 13.79
N LEU A 123 22.97 9.16 13.90
CA LEU A 123 21.59 9.15 14.39
C LEU A 123 20.65 8.40 13.44
N ILE A 124 20.74 8.65 12.13
CA ILE A 124 19.94 7.94 11.13
C ILE A 124 20.26 6.44 11.13
N GLU A 125 21.53 6.06 11.23
CA GLU A 125 21.92 4.65 11.35
C GLU A 125 21.34 4.01 12.61
N HIS A 126 21.37 4.71 13.74
CA HIS A 126 20.75 4.24 14.98
C HIS A 126 19.22 4.09 14.84
N LEU A 127 18.56 5.02 14.15
CA LEU A 127 17.14 4.93 13.83
C LEU A 127 16.85 3.72 12.94
N LYS A 128 17.63 3.53 11.86
CA LYS A 128 17.55 2.35 11.00
C LYS A 128 17.71 1.07 11.83
N ARG A 129 18.69 0.98 12.72
CA ARG A 129 18.88 -0.20 13.59
C ARG A 129 17.73 -0.44 14.57
N THR A 130 17.11 0.61 15.09
CA THR A 130 16.10 0.53 16.17
C THR A 130 14.69 0.30 15.63
N PHE A 131 14.35 0.92 14.50
CA PHE A 131 13.00 0.95 13.95
C PHE A 131 12.84 0.28 12.59
N SER A 132 13.91 0.09 11.81
CA SER A 132 13.82 -0.65 10.56
C SER A 132 13.33 -2.06 10.83
N ASN A 133 12.48 -2.56 9.95
CA ASN A 133 12.07 -3.95 10.02
C ASN A 133 13.22 -4.83 9.54
N LYS A 134 14.03 -5.36 10.49
CA LYS A 134 15.16 -6.26 10.20
C LYS A 134 14.75 -7.49 9.39
N LYS A 135 13.48 -7.88 9.47
CA LYS A 135 12.91 -9.03 8.75
C LYS A 135 12.19 -8.65 7.46
N GLU A 136 12.14 -7.37 7.08
CA GLU A 136 11.38 -6.96 5.90
C GLU A 136 11.82 -7.68 4.62
N LYS A 137 13.13 -7.86 4.43
CA LYS A 137 13.64 -8.62 3.29
C LYS A 137 13.17 -10.07 3.32
N GLU A 138 13.20 -10.71 4.49
CA GLU A 138 12.73 -12.09 4.70
C GLU A 138 11.20 -12.17 4.48
N ASP A 139 10.44 -11.24 5.05
CA ASP A 139 8.99 -11.11 4.91
C ASP A 139 8.60 -10.90 3.42
N LYS A 140 9.35 -10.08 2.68
CA LYS A 140 9.15 -9.84 1.25
C LYS A 140 9.56 -11.03 0.39
N GLN A 141 10.59 -11.79 0.76
CA GLN A 141 10.95 -13.07 0.12
C GLN A 141 9.86 -14.13 0.34
N ASP A 142 9.34 -14.23 1.56
CA ASP A 142 8.21 -15.08 1.91
C ASP A 142 6.95 -14.67 1.13
N LEU A 143 6.69 -13.36 1.03
CA LEU A 143 5.61 -12.81 0.24
C LEU A 143 5.77 -13.20 -1.24
N LEU A 144 6.94 -12.98 -1.84
CA LEU A 144 7.23 -13.34 -3.23
C LEU A 144 7.00 -14.83 -3.50
N THR A 145 7.37 -15.68 -2.55
CA THR A 145 7.18 -17.14 -2.65
C THR A 145 5.71 -17.55 -2.61
N ARG A 146 4.91 -16.86 -1.80
CA ARG A 146 3.47 -17.13 -1.64
C ARG A 146 2.61 -16.40 -2.66
N LEU A 147 3.12 -15.33 -3.26
CA LEU A 147 2.39 -14.48 -4.18
C LEU A 147 2.10 -15.26 -5.46
N LYS A 148 0.80 -15.41 -5.74
CA LYS A 148 0.29 -16.01 -6.97
C LYS A 148 -0.86 -15.18 -7.49
N GLN A 149 -0.88 -14.94 -8.80
CA GLN A 149 -1.99 -14.31 -9.48
C GLN A 149 -3.19 -15.25 -9.40
N LYS A 150 -4.32 -14.73 -8.91
CA LYS A 150 -5.57 -15.49 -8.88
C LYS A 150 -6.17 -15.56 -10.28
N GLU A 151 -6.93 -16.62 -10.57
CA GLU A 151 -7.59 -16.81 -11.89
C GLU A 151 -8.53 -15.66 -12.29
N ASN A 152 -9.06 -14.93 -11.31
CA ASN A 152 -9.97 -13.82 -11.51
C ASN A 152 -9.30 -12.44 -11.32
N GLN A 153 -8.00 -12.40 -11.05
CA GLN A 153 -7.23 -11.18 -10.84
C GLN A 153 -6.58 -10.71 -12.13
N ARG A 154 -6.73 -9.43 -12.44
CA ARG A 154 -6.08 -8.82 -13.61
C ARG A 154 -4.58 -8.72 -13.42
N PHE A 155 -3.85 -8.82 -14.52
CA PHE A 155 -2.40 -8.67 -14.50
C PHE A 155 -1.97 -7.27 -14.04
N SER A 156 -2.72 -6.23 -14.43
CA SER A 156 -2.49 -4.85 -14.00
C SER A 156 -2.62 -4.64 -12.49
N ASP A 157 -3.50 -5.39 -11.82
CA ASP A 157 -3.64 -5.34 -10.36
C ASP A 157 -2.57 -6.21 -9.65
N PHE A 158 -2.13 -7.27 -10.32
CA PHE A 158 -1.17 -8.23 -9.77
C PHE A 158 0.28 -7.75 -9.87
N PHE A 159 0.66 -7.23 -11.04
CA PHE A 159 2.05 -6.94 -11.36
C PHE A 159 2.70 -5.91 -10.44
N PRO A 160 2.05 -4.78 -10.06
CA PRO A 160 2.64 -3.84 -9.11
C PRO A 160 2.96 -4.47 -7.75
N LEU A 161 2.11 -5.38 -7.26
CA LEU A 161 2.34 -6.08 -6.00
C LEU A 161 3.51 -7.07 -6.12
N PHE A 162 3.64 -7.72 -7.28
CA PHE A 162 4.76 -8.61 -7.57
C PHE A 162 6.07 -7.83 -7.65
N ASP A 163 6.08 -6.71 -8.38
CA ASP A 163 7.25 -5.86 -8.55
C ASP A 163 7.72 -5.25 -7.21
N GLU A 164 6.78 -4.81 -6.37
CA GLU A 164 7.08 -4.34 -5.01
C GLU A 164 7.70 -5.45 -4.15
N ALA A 165 7.18 -6.68 -4.24
CA ALA A 165 7.73 -7.83 -3.52
C ALA A 165 9.12 -8.22 -4.04
N LEU A 166 9.32 -8.16 -5.37
CA LEU A 166 10.59 -8.42 -6.02
C LEU A 166 11.64 -7.40 -5.57
N ALA A 167 11.34 -6.11 -5.65
CA ALA A 167 12.22 -5.04 -5.19
C ALA A 167 12.55 -5.18 -3.69
N GLY A 168 11.53 -5.40 -2.84
CA GLY A 168 11.70 -5.55 -1.39
C GLY A 168 12.53 -6.79 -0.98
N SER A 169 12.48 -7.86 -1.78
CA SER A 169 13.29 -9.07 -1.55
C SER A 169 14.76 -8.92 -1.95
N GLY A 170 15.12 -7.78 -2.58
CA GLY A 170 16.44 -7.54 -3.17
C GLY A 170 16.58 -8.12 -4.58
N GLY A 171 15.46 -8.35 -5.27
CA GLY A 171 15.41 -8.92 -6.61
C GLY A 171 16.02 -8.04 -7.71
N GLU A 172 16.26 -6.76 -7.43
CA GLU A 172 16.97 -5.85 -8.35
C GLU A 172 18.34 -6.38 -8.76
N LYS A 173 19.03 -7.08 -7.84
CA LYS A 173 20.37 -7.66 -8.07
C LYS A 173 20.33 -9.04 -8.72
N TRP A 174 19.14 -9.59 -8.96
CA TRP A 174 19.01 -10.90 -9.62
C TRP A 174 19.18 -10.76 -11.12
N THR A 175 19.60 -11.85 -11.74
CA THR A 175 19.67 -11.94 -13.21
C THR A 175 18.26 -11.86 -13.81
N GLU A 176 18.16 -11.31 -15.02
CA GLU A 176 16.86 -11.05 -15.68
C GLU A 176 16.06 -12.34 -15.91
N ASP A 177 16.75 -13.44 -16.22
CA ASP A 177 16.18 -14.79 -16.34
C ASP A 177 15.54 -15.28 -15.03
N SER A 178 16.16 -15.00 -13.88
CA SER A 178 15.66 -15.35 -12.56
C SER A 178 14.40 -14.55 -12.24
N LYS A 179 14.38 -13.24 -12.55
CA LYS A 179 13.19 -12.40 -12.38
C LYS A 179 12.04 -12.91 -13.24
N LEU A 180 12.32 -13.28 -14.49
CA LEU A 180 11.32 -13.83 -15.41
C LEU A 180 10.80 -15.20 -14.95
N LEU A 181 11.67 -16.07 -14.44
CA LEU A 181 11.29 -17.36 -13.87
C LEU A 181 10.33 -17.20 -12.68
N TRP A 182 10.65 -16.27 -11.77
CA TRP A 182 9.79 -15.95 -10.63
C TRP A 182 8.44 -15.40 -11.08
N LEU A 183 8.43 -14.49 -12.05
CA LEU A 183 7.21 -13.96 -12.63
C LEU A 183 6.37 -15.09 -13.20
N ARG A 184 6.92 -15.89 -14.13
CA ARG A 184 6.23 -17.05 -14.75
C ARG A 184 5.66 -18.02 -13.72
N LYS A 185 6.39 -18.31 -12.64
CA LYS A 185 5.93 -19.20 -11.56
C LYS A 185 4.71 -18.64 -10.82
N SER A 186 4.67 -17.32 -10.65
CA SER A 186 3.63 -16.60 -9.90
C SER A 186 2.36 -16.28 -10.70
N LEU A 187 2.39 -16.34 -12.04
CA LEU A 187 1.19 -16.11 -12.88
C LEU A 187 0.10 -17.17 -12.66
N SER A 188 -1.11 -16.89 -13.12
CA SER A 188 -2.21 -17.86 -13.12
C SER A 188 -2.00 -18.92 -14.21
N GLU A 189 -2.33 -20.18 -13.93
CA GLU A 189 -2.20 -21.31 -14.89
C GLU A 189 -2.84 -21.01 -16.26
N SER A 190 -4.04 -20.43 -16.30
CA SER A 190 -4.68 -20.08 -17.59
C SER A 190 -3.89 -19.07 -18.41
N LEU A 191 -3.18 -18.14 -17.77
CA LEU A 191 -2.30 -17.20 -18.44
C LEU A 191 -0.97 -17.87 -18.84
N LYS A 192 -0.44 -18.79 -18.01
CA LYS A 192 0.76 -19.58 -18.35
C LYS A 192 0.55 -20.42 -19.61
N ASP A 193 -0.62 -21.04 -19.76
CA ASP A 193 -0.95 -21.86 -20.93
C ASP A 193 -0.91 -21.01 -22.22
N GLN A 194 -1.42 -19.79 -22.16
CA GLN A 194 -1.36 -18.83 -23.27
C GLN A 194 0.07 -18.32 -23.55
N LEU A 195 0.90 -18.24 -22.50
CA LEU A 195 2.29 -17.81 -22.60
C LEU A 195 3.22 -18.90 -23.14
N PHE A 196 2.85 -20.18 -23.04
CA PHE A 196 3.68 -21.29 -23.55
C PHE A 196 3.93 -21.19 -25.05
N THR A 197 3.01 -20.60 -25.81
CA THR A 197 3.14 -20.38 -27.26
C THR A 197 4.00 -19.17 -27.61
N MET A 198 4.44 -18.36 -26.64
CA MET A 198 5.23 -17.16 -26.89
C MET A 198 6.70 -17.33 -26.49
N ASP A 199 7.57 -16.92 -27.41
CA ASP A 199 8.98 -16.72 -27.12
C ASP A 199 9.15 -15.45 -26.27
N LEU A 200 9.54 -15.66 -25.02
CA LEU A 200 9.98 -14.59 -24.12
C LEU A 200 11.52 -14.62 -24.08
N ASP A 201 12.11 -13.44 -24.19
CA ASP A 201 13.54 -13.27 -24.16
C ASP A 201 14.04 -13.36 -22.70
N PRO A 202 14.89 -14.33 -22.34
CA PRO A 202 15.43 -14.45 -20.99
C PRO A 202 16.30 -13.26 -20.56
N ASP A 203 16.91 -12.56 -21.51
CA ASP A 203 17.87 -11.48 -21.24
C ASP A 203 17.20 -10.10 -21.15
N ASP A 204 15.95 -9.98 -21.62
CA ASP A 204 15.15 -8.75 -21.53
C ASP A 204 13.88 -8.97 -20.69
N TYR A 205 14.01 -8.76 -19.38
CA TYR A 205 12.90 -8.85 -18.43
C TYR A 205 11.78 -7.87 -18.77
N TYR A 206 12.09 -6.59 -19.02
CA TYR A 206 11.09 -5.56 -19.25
C TYR A 206 10.35 -5.78 -20.58
N GLY A 207 11.06 -6.19 -21.64
CA GLY A 207 10.45 -6.59 -22.89
C GLY A 207 9.55 -7.82 -22.73
N SER A 208 9.98 -8.81 -21.96
CA SER A 208 9.19 -9.99 -21.63
C SER A 208 7.93 -9.64 -20.82
N VAL A 209 8.03 -8.74 -19.83
CA VAL A 209 6.86 -8.24 -19.07
C VAL A 209 5.85 -7.56 -20.00
N LYS A 210 6.31 -6.70 -20.91
CA LYS A 210 5.44 -6.00 -21.87
C LYS A 210 4.70 -6.98 -22.79
N ARG A 211 5.37 -8.06 -23.21
CA ARG A 211 4.74 -9.14 -23.97
C ARG A 211 3.68 -9.87 -23.15
N ILE A 212 4.00 -10.22 -21.90
CA ILE A 212 3.06 -10.85 -20.95
C ILE A 212 1.83 -9.96 -20.73
N GLU A 213 2.02 -8.67 -20.53
CA GLU A 213 0.93 -7.70 -20.37
C GLU A 213 0.00 -7.68 -21.60
N GLY A 214 0.56 -7.69 -22.81
CA GLY A 214 -0.21 -7.76 -24.04
C GLY A 214 -1.05 -9.04 -24.16
N VAL A 215 -0.51 -10.20 -23.73
CA VAL A 215 -1.26 -11.46 -23.68
C VAL A 215 -2.34 -11.41 -22.63
N ALA A 216 -2.01 -10.94 -21.42
CA ALA A 216 -2.94 -10.83 -20.32
C ALA A 216 -4.13 -9.94 -20.70
N TYR A 217 -3.89 -8.80 -21.34
CA TYR A 217 -4.95 -7.92 -21.84
C TYR A 217 -5.91 -8.65 -22.79
N ARG A 218 -5.40 -9.41 -23.77
CA ARG A 218 -6.25 -10.19 -24.70
C ARG A 218 -6.99 -11.32 -23.97
N PHE A 219 -6.33 -11.99 -23.04
CA PHE A 219 -6.93 -13.06 -22.24
C PHE A 219 -8.05 -12.54 -21.35
N GLU A 220 -7.86 -11.40 -20.70
CA GLU A 220 -8.86 -10.74 -19.83
C GLU A 220 -10.10 -10.27 -20.59
N GLN A 221 -9.98 -10.02 -21.90
CA GLN A 221 -11.10 -9.73 -22.79
C GLN A 221 -11.83 -10.99 -23.28
N SER A 222 -11.20 -12.14 -23.20
CA SER A 222 -11.79 -13.40 -23.66
C SER A 222 -12.94 -13.84 -22.75
N ARG A 223 -13.83 -14.69 -23.28
CA ARG A 223 -14.90 -15.31 -22.48
C ARG A 223 -14.40 -16.27 -21.40
N GLN A 224 -13.13 -16.67 -21.46
CA GLN A 224 -12.52 -17.60 -20.52
C GLN A 224 -12.13 -16.91 -19.20
N PHE A 225 -11.97 -15.59 -19.21
CA PHE A 225 -11.64 -14.84 -18.01
C PHE A 225 -12.88 -14.67 -17.11
N LYS A 226 -12.80 -15.22 -15.90
CA LYS A 226 -13.88 -15.17 -14.90
C LYS A 226 -13.80 -13.97 -13.96
N GLY A 227 -12.88 -13.03 -14.21
CA GLY A 227 -12.75 -11.84 -13.38
C GLY A 227 -13.92 -10.87 -13.54
N THR A 228 -14.24 -10.18 -12.45
CA THR A 228 -15.23 -9.11 -12.47
C THR A 228 -14.72 -8.03 -13.42
N LYS A 229 -15.43 -7.82 -14.53
CA LYS A 229 -15.10 -6.72 -15.46
C LYS A 229 -15.09 -5.42 -14.66
N CYS A 230 -14.00 -4.66 -14.77
CA CYS A 230 -13.93 -3.33 -14.16
C CYS A 230 -15.17 -2.53 -14.58
N PRO A 231 -15.90 -1.89 -13.65
CA PRO A 231 -17.07 -1.08 -13.97
C PRO A 231 -16.75 0.20 -14.77
N PHE A 232 -15.47 0.43 -15.11
CA PHE A 232 -14.98 1.68 -15.71
C PHE A 232 -14.73 1.62 -17.23
N GLN A 233 -15.01 0.49 -17.90
CA GLN A 233 -14.88 0.36 -19.36
C GLN A 233 -16.21 -0.02 -20.03
N SER A 234 -17.31 0.53 -19.52
CA SER A 234 -18.54 0.70 -20.32
C SER A 234 -18.67 2.17 -20.69
N LEU A 235 -17.67 2.68 -21.42
CA LEU A 235 -17.94 3.81 -22.31
C LEU A 235 -18.37 3.16 -23.62
N ASP A 236 -19.69 3.20 -23.84
CA ASP A 236 -20.36 2.72 -25.02
C ASP A 236 -19.76 3.39 -26.26
N LEU A 237 -18.82 2.69 -26.91
CA LEU A 237 -18.54 2.86 -28.32
C LEU A 237 -19.63 2.08 -29.07
N PRO A 238 -20.40 2.71 -29.97
CA PRO A 238 -21.42 2.01 -30.73
C PRO A 238 -20.73 1.09 -31.75
N HIS A 239 -20.54 -0.17 -31.40
CA HIS A 239 -20.31 -1.22 -32.38
C HIS A 239 -21.68 -1.64 -32.93
N GLN A 240 -21.92 -1.28 -34.19
CA GLN A 240 -22.98 -1.84 -35.01
C GLN A 240 -22.81 -3.35 -35.09
N ASN A 241 -23.53 -4.07 -34.24
CA ASN A 241 -23.85 -5.47 -34.46
C ASN A 241 -25.36 -5.57 -34.60
N ASN A 242 -25.79 -6.04 -35.76
CA ASN A 242 -27.16 -6.43 -36.07
C ASN A 242 -27.72 -7.32 -34.97
N THR A 243 -28.56 -6.77 -34.12
CA THR A 243 -29.54 -7.52 -33.33
C THR A 243 -30.90 -7.15 -33.85
N GLU A 244 -31.49 -8.09 -34.60
CA GLU A 244 -32.89 -8.12 -34.97
C GLU A 244 -33.74 -7.87 -33.72
N THR A 245 -34.48 -6.77 -33.77
CA THR A 245 -35.52 -6.44 -32.82
C THR A 245 -36.67 -7.41 -33.07
N PRO A 246 -37.18 -8.16 -32.08
CA PRO A 246 -38.35 -9.01 -32.31
C PRO A 246 -39.53 -8.09 -32.63
N GLN A 247 -40.06 -8.22 -33.85
CA GLN A 247 -41.23 -7.46 -34.28
C GLN A 247 -42.44 -7.84 -33.43
N PRO A 248 -43.32 -6.88 -33.10
CA PRO A 248 -44.58 -7.16 -32.43
C PRO A 248 -45.40 -8.13 -33.28
N THR A 249 -45.78 -9.26 -32.70
CA THR A 249 -46.73 -10.19 -33.32
C THR A 249 -48.14 -9.62 -33.15
N PHE A 250 -48.80 -9.37 -34.28
CA PHE A 250 -50.20 -8.97 -34.35
C PHE A 250 -51.06 -10.23 -34.57
N ASP A 251 -52.26 -10.26 -33.99
CA ASP A 251 -53.24 -11.28 -34.34
C ASP A 251 -53.97 -10.94 -35.65
N ASN A 252 -54.88 -11.83 -36.08
CA ASN A 252 -55.62 -11.70 -37.34
C ASN A 252 -56.51 -10.45 -37.43
N ASP A 253 -56.74 -9.75 -36.31
CA ASP A 253 -57.54 -8.53 -36.26
C ASP A 253 -56.67 -7.26 -36.15
N GLY A 254 -55.34 -7.40 -36.10
CA GLY A 254 -54.39 -6.29 -36.17
C GLY A 254 -54.02 -5.67 -34.82
N ASP A 255 -54.34 -6.32 -33.70
CA ASP A 255 -54.00 -5.83 -32.36
C ASP A 255 -52.68 -6.44 -31.85
N VAL A 256 -51.92 -5.65 -31.09
CA VAL A 256 -50.62 -6.08 -30.51
C VAL A 256 -50.87 -7.00 -29.32
N ILE A 257 -50.43 -8.26 -29.44
CA ILE A 257 -50.54 -9.25 -28.36
C ILE A 257 -49.57 -8.89 -27.22
N MET A 258 -50.10 -8.32 -26.14
CA MET A 258 -49.33 -8.09 -24.90
C MET A 258 -49.22 -9.39 -24.09
N ASN A 259 -48.02 -9.95 -24.01
CA ASN A 259 -47.73 -11.13 -23.18
C ASN A 259 -48.06 -10.86 -21.70
N ARG A 260 -49.07 -11.56 -21.16
CA ARG A 260 -49.46 -11.43 -19.74
C ARG A 260 -48.41 -12.02 -18.82
N PHE A 261 -48.09 -11.26 -17.77
CA PHE A 261 -47.32 -11.70 -16.61
C PHE A 261 -47.93 -12.97 -15.99
N ASN A 262 -47.06 -13.95 -15.75
CA ASN A 262 -47.40 -15.27 -15.20
C ASN A 262 -47.71 -15.15 -13.70
N SER A 263 -48.99 -15.03 -13.34
CA SER A 263 -49.49 -15.21 -11.97
C SER A 263 -49.82 -16.68 -11.74
N ASN A 264 -48.94 -17.41 -11.06
CA ASN A 264 -49.25 -18.75 -10.57
C ASN A 264 -49.91 -18.64 -9.19
N ASP A 265 -51.22 -18.87 -9.15
CA ASP A 265 -51.96 -19.16 -7.92
C ASP A 265 -53.11 -20.14 -8.23
N ARG A 266 -52.99 -21.41 -7.79
CA ARG A 266 -54.09 -22.38 -7.64
C ARG A 266 -53.77 -23.46 -6.60
N THR A 267 -54.33 -23.26 -5.40
CA THR A 267 -55.21 -24.16 -4.62
C THR A 267 -54.94 -25.68 -4.47
N SER A 268 -54.70 -26.08 -3.21
CA SER A 268 -55.30 -27.15 -2.39
C SER A 268 -55.51 -28.59 -2.89
N SER A 269 -54.93 -29.58 -2.17
CA SER A 269 -55.66 -30.64 -1.44
C SER A 269 -54.74 -31.56 -0.59
N GLY A 270 -55.32 -32.11 0.48
CA GLY A 270 -54.70 -32.71 1.68
C GLY A 270 -53.81 -33.96 1.54
N GLY A 271 -52.98 -34.18 2.58
CA GLY A 271 -52.22 -35.41 2.80
C GLY A 271 -51.37 -35.35 4.08
N LYS A 272 -51.58 -36.30 4.98
CA LYS A 272 -51.01 -36.47 6.34
C LYS A 272 -49.53 -36.90 6.37
N LEU A 273 -48.86 -36.54 7.46
CA LEU A 273 -47.75 -37.23 8.18
C LEU A 273 -46.41 -37.46 7.45
N HIS A 274 -45.33 -36.80 7.90
CA HIS A 274 -44.21 -37.44 8.63
C HIS A 274 -43.08 -36.45 8.97
N HIS A 275 -42.43 -36.70 10.12
CA HIS A 275 -41.19 -36.12 10.60
C HIS A 275 -40.06 -36.12 9.56
N GLY A 276 -39.28 -35.02 9.54
CA GLY A 276 -37.97 -35.00 8.90
C GLY A 276 -37.31 -33.63 8.99
N ASP A 277 -36.43 -33.47 10.00
CA ASP A 277 -35.43 -32.42 10.07
C ASP A 277 -34.68 -32.27 8.74
N GLN A 278 -34.80 -31.11 8.09
CA GLN A 278 -33.83 -30.70 7.09
C GLN A 278 -33.61 -29.19 7.10
N LYS A 279 -32.38 -28.84 7.48
CA LYS A 279 -31.77 -27.52 7.50
C LYS A 279 -31.93 -26.84 6.13
N ASN A 280 -32.74 -25.79 6.07
CA ASN A 280 -32.77 -24.85 4.95
C ASN A 280 -31.47 -24.03 4.94
N LYS A 281 -30.52 -24.42 4.10
CA LYS A 281 -29.48 -23.53 3.58
C LYS A 281 -30.15 -22.53 2.63
N ALA A 282 -30.38 -21.33 3.12
CA ALA A 282 -30.87 -20.23 2.32
C ALA A 282 -29.86 -19.89 1.21
N ASN A 283 -30.37 -19.85 -0.01
CA ASN A 283 -29.72 -19.37 -1.23
C ASN A 283 -29.20 -17.94 -1.02
N ASN A 284 -27.88 -17.81 -1.03
CA ASN A 284 -27.18 -16.56 -0.87
C ASN A 284 -27.11 -15.84 -2.23
N PHE A 285 -28.23 -15.25 -2.65
CA PHE A 285 -28.24 -14.26 -3.72
C PHE A 285 -27.57 -12.98 -3.19
N GLY A 286 -26.43 -12.64 -3.78
CA GLY A 286 -25.62 -11.47 -3.42
C GLY A 286 -26.38 -10.18 -3.62
N ASN A 287 -27.06 -9.72 -2.58
CA ASN A 287 -27.53 -8.35 -2.46
C ASN A 287 -26.30 -7.42 -2.32
N PRO A 288 -26.32 -6.23 -2.94
CA PRO A 288 -25.24 -5.24 -2.77
C PRO A 288 -25.07 -5.00 -1.27
N LYS A 289 -23.83 -5.19 -0.79
CA LYS A 289 -23.48 -5.09 0.64
C LYS A 289 -23.99 -3.75 1.19
N HIS A 290 -25.15 -3.77 1.86
CA HIS A 290 -25.68 -2.59 2.51
C HIS A 290 -24.63 -2.08 3.50
N LYS A 291 -24.11 -0.88 3.27
CA LYS A 291 -23.15 -0.24 4.16
C LYS A 291 -23.80 -0.10 5.54
N ARG A 292 -23.07 -0.37 6.62
CA ARG A 292 -23.55 -0.12 7.99
C ARG A 292 -23.40 1.35 8.33
N ALA A 293 -24.29 1.87 9.16
CA ALA A 293 -24.15 3.18 9.75
C ALA A 293 -22.94 3.24 10.70
N ILE A 294 -22.35 4.43 10.84
CA ILE A 294 -21.28 4.71 11.80
C ILE A 294 -21.90 4.81 13.19
N TYR A 295 -21.21 4.23 14.19
CA TYR A 295 -21.61 4.40 15.59
C TYR A 295 -21.24 5.83 16.03
N VAL A 296 -22.25 6.59 16.45
CA VAL A 296 -22.12 7.98 16.94
C VAL A 296 -22.41 8.03 18.44
N ASN A 297 -21.91 9.07 19.12
CA ASN A 297 -22.13 9.26 20.55
C ASN A 297 -23.59 9.63 20.88
N GLN A 298 -23.94 9.52 22.16
CA GLN A 298 -25.31 9.73 22.63
C GLN A 298 -25.82 11.16 22.36
N THR A 299 -24.96 12.17 22.48
CA THR A 299 -25.30 13.57 22.22
C THR A 299 -25.68 13.82 20.75
N GLU A 300 -24.96 13.23 19.80
CA GLU A 300 -25.27 13.30 18.37
C GLU A 300 -26.59 12.58 18.04
N LEU A 301 -26.87 11.45 18.70
CA LEU A 301 -28.15 10.74 18.53
C LEU A 301 -29.34 11.61 18.99
N GLU A 302 -29.19 12.32 20.09
CA GLU A 302 -30.21 13.25 20.62
C GLU A 302 -30.40 14.46 19.71
N TYR A 303 -29.30 15.05 19.21
CA TYR A 303 -29.34 16.11 18.21
C TYR A 303 -30.08 15.66 16.93
N ARG A 304 -29.85 14.45 16.44
CA ARG A 304 -30.57 13.92 15.27
C ARG A 304 -32.06 13.72 15.55
N LYS A 305 -32.41 13.26 16.75
CA LYS A 305 -33.81 13.09 17.16
C LYS A 305 -34.54 14.44 17.25
N SER A 306 -33.93 15.45 17.85
CA SER A 306 -34.54 16.79 17.98
C SER A 306 -34.73 17.48 16.63
N ASN A 307 -33.78 17.30 15.70
CA ASN A 307 -33.84 17.89 14.36
C ASN A 307 -34.55 17.00 13.32
N LYS A 308 -35.21 15.91 13.74
CA LYS A 308 -35.92 14.96 12.84
C LYS A 308 -35.05 14.38 11.72
N LEU A 309 -33.75 14.22 11.96
CA LEU A 309 -32.80 13.60 11.04
C LEU A 309 -32.77 12.07 11.22
N CYS A 310 -32.34 11.35 10.19
CA CYS A 310 -32.17 9.91 10.26
C CYS A 310 -31.13 9.53 11.32
N VAL A 311 -31.53 8.76 12.33
CA VAL A 311 -30.63 8.33 13.42
C VAL A 311 -29.42 7.53 12.89
N ARG A 312 -29.58 6.80 11.77
CA ARG A 312 -28.52 5.97 11.18
C ARG A 312 -27.51 6.78 10.35
N CYS A 313 -27.97 7.57 9.38
CA CYS A 313 -27.08 8.25 8.42
C CYS A 313 -27.02 9.77 8.54
N GLY A 314 -27.85 10.39 9.39
CA GLY A 314 -27.91 11.85 9.56
C GLY A 314 -28.65 12.60 8.45
N ALA A 315 -29.15 11.93 7.40
CA ALA A 315 -29.89 12.59 6.33
C ALA A 315 -31.30 13.03 6.78
N SER A 316 -31.78 14.18 6.27
CA SER A 316 -33.12 14.71 6.54
C SER A 316 -34.24 14.07 5.69
N ALA A 317 -33.88 13.35 4.62
CA ALA A 317 -34.85 12.83 3.65
C ALA A 317 -35.67 11.63 4.15
N HIS A 318 -35.24 10.94 5.20
CA HIS A 318 -35.91 9.74 5.70
C HIS A 318 -35.66 9.52 7.19
N PHE A 319 -36.48 8.68 7.81
CA PHE A 319 -36.27 8.18 9.17
C PHE A 319 -35.79 6.73 9.15
N VAL A 320 -35.44 6.19 10.32
CA VAL A 320 -34.76 4.89 10.50
C VAL A 320 -35.36 3.73 9.67
N SER A 321 -36.67 3.72 9.47
CA SER A 321 -37.41 2.69 8.73
C SER A 321 -37.06 2.60 7.24
N LYS A 322 -36.74 3.73 6.60
CA LYS A 322 -36.42 3.80 5.16
C LYS A 322 -34.92 4.03 4.91
N CYS A 323 -34.08 3.80 5.91
CA CYS A 323 -32.66 4.05 5.78
C CYS A 323 -31.96 2.94 4.98
N PRO A 324 -31.17 3.28 3.93
CA PRO A 324 -30.45 2.29 3.13
C PRO A 324 -29.29 1.63 3.88
N TYR A 325 -28.91 2.18 5.04
CA TYR A 325 -27.84 1.66 5.89
C TYR A 325 -28.35 0.67 6.92
N LEU A 326 -27.57 -0.40 7.13
CA LEU A 326 -27.81 -1.35 8.22
C LEU A 326 -27.49 -0.72 9.59
N PRO A 327 -28.06 -1.24 10.69
CA PRO A 327 -27.76 -0.77 12.05
C PRO A 327 -26.25 -0.75 12.35
N PRO A 328 -25.76 0.27 13.09
CA PRO A 328 -24.36 0.35 13.49
C PRO A 328 -23.99 -0.81 14.43
N LYS A 329 -22.76 -1.32 14.33
CA LYS A 329 -22.22 -2.29 15.28
C LYS A 329 -21.65 -1.52 16.48
N ARG A 330 -22.08 -1.84 17.70
CA ARG A 330 -21.51 -1.26 18.92
C ARG A 330 -20.03 -1.66 19.00
N PRO A 331 -19.09 -0.73 19.24
CA PRO A 331 -17.70 -1.09 19.49
C PRO A 331 -17.65 -2.02 20.71
N GLU A 332 -16.95 -3.14 20.58
CA GLU A 332 -16.80 -4.12 21.66
C GLU A 332 -15.92 -3.49 22.74
N THR A 333 -16.54 -2.93 23.77
CA THR A 333 -15.82 -2.50 24.97
C THR A 333 -15.41 -3.75 25.74
N SER A 334 -14.15 -4.18 25.59
CA SER A 334 -13.54 -5.18 26.45
C SER A 334 -13.30 -4.57 27.84
N ILE A 335 -14.36 -4.42 28.61
CA ILE A 335 -14.28 -4.12 30.04
C ILE A 335 -14.48 -5.45 30.73
N LYS A 336 -13.38 -6.10 31.11
CA LYS A 336 -13.42 -7.18 32.09
C LYS A 336 -13.84 -6.55 33.40
N SER A 337 -15.05 -6.83 33.86
CA SER A 337 -15.49 -6.50 35.21
C SER A 337 -14.58 -7.23 36.20
N THR A 338 -13.59 -6.53 36.74
CA THR A 338 -12.94 -6.95 37.98
C THR A 338 -13.80 -6.42 39.12
N ASP A 339 -14.43 -7.33 39.85
CA ASP A 339 -15.08 -7.04 41.13
C ASP A 339 -14.04 -6.44 42.09
N ILE A 340 -14.01 -5.11 42.18
CA ILE A 340 -13.31 -4.40 43.23
C ILE A 340 -14.27 -4.40 44.42
N LYS A 341 -14.01 -5.28 45.40
CA LYS A 341 -14.59 -5.15 46.75
C LYS A 341 -14.08 -3.84 47.34
N ILE A 342 -14.94 -2.82 47.34
CA ILE A 342 -14.74 -1.60 48.10
C ILE A 342 -15.16 -1.91 49.54
N PRO A 343 -14.24 -1.86 50.53
CA PRO A 343 -14.62 -1.96 51.94
C PRO A 343 -15.45 -0.72 52.34
N PRO A 344 -16.45 -0.86 53.21
CA PRO A 344 -17.22 0.28 53.70
C PRO A 344 -16.29 1.24 54.45
N MET A 345 -16.18 2.48 53.95
CA MET A 345 -15.55 3.57 54.67
C MET A 345 -16.44 3.95 55.85
N VAL A 346 -15.87 3.88 57.04
CA VAL A 346 -16.44 4.43 58.27
C VAL A 346 -16.25 5.94 58.23
N GLU A 347 -17.32 6.70 58.48
CA GLU A 347 -17.27 8.15 58.63
C GLU A 347 -16.47 8.48 59.89
N GLU A 348 -15.31 9.11 59.73
CA GLU A 348 -14.61 9.77 60.83
C GLU A 348 -14.91 11.27 60.75
N ASP A 349 -15.57 11.77 61.79
CA ASP A 349 -15.87 13.17 62.04
C ASP A 349 -14.58 13.99 62.14
N TYR A 350 -14.26 14.77 61.10
CA TYR A 350 -13.27 15.83 61.18
C TYR A 350 -13.98 17.13 61.54
N LYS A 351 -13.78 17.55 62.80
CA LYS A 351 -14.18 18.86 63.32
C LYS A 351 -13.40 19.96 62.61
N ASP A 352 -14.15 20.94 62.13
CA ASP A 352 -13.64 22.19 61.57
C ASP A 352 -12.87 23.01 62.63
N GLU A 353 -11.55 23.08 62.50
CA GLU A 353 -10.77 24.13 63.15
C GLU A 353 -10.65 25.35 62.23
N ASN A 354 -11.55 26.29 62.52
CA ASN A 354 -11.42 27.75 62.43
C ASN A 354 -9.98 28.26 62.19
N PHE A 355 -9.71 28.76 60.98
CA PHE A 355 -8.57 29.65 60.73
C PHE A 355 -9.08 30.99 60.18
N SER A 356 -9.44 31.88 61.10
CA SER A 356 -9.67 33.29 60.82
C SER A 356 -8.33 34.04 60.87
N GLY A 357 -7.83 34.45 59.71
CA GLY A 357 -6.77 35.44 59.60
C GLY A 357 -7.26 36.63 58.81
N GLU A 358 -7.51 37.76 59.47
CA GLU A 358 -7.31 39.10 58.89
C GLU A 358 -7.47 40.24 59.91
N ALA A 359 -6.72 41.32 59.62
CA ALA A 359 -6.63 42.65 60.25
C ALA A 359 -5.86 42.70 61.60
N GLY A 360 -4.81 43.50 61.81
CA GLY A 360 -4.42 44.78 61.20
C GLY A 360 -4.27 45.82 62.33
N LYS A 361 -3.32 46.77 62.20
CA LYS A 361 -2.99 47.91 63.10
C LYS A 361 -2.11 47.56 64.31
N ASP A 362 -1.09 48.32 64.70
CA ASP A 362 -0.51 49.62 64.32
C ASP A 362 1.01 49.58 64.60
#